data_AF-X8EFF2-F1
#
_entry.id   AF-X8EFF2-F1
#
_cell.length_a   1.000
_cell.length_b   1.000
_cell.length_c   1.000
_cell.angle_alpha   90.00
_cell.angle_beta   90.00
_cell.angle_gamma   90.00
#
_symmetry.space_group_name_H-M   'P 1'
#
loop_
_entity.id
_entity.type
_entity.pdbx_description
1 polymer ?
#
loop_
_entity_poly.entity_id
_entity_poly.type
_entity_poly.pdbx_seq_one_letter_code
_entity_poly.pdbx_strand_id
1 'polypeptide(L)'
;MFLRGLRFVVIDECHYYRGVFGSNVAMVLRRLLRLCARYAAHPDVRPTFIFASATTASPGATASELIGQPVEEVTDDGSPQGARTVALWEPALRRDLTGENGARYAAPPVLRRHGSWLIWSPRARAR
;
A
#
# COMPACT_ATOMS: atom_id res chain seq x y z
N MET A 1 -31.29 10.45 -0.60
CA MET A 1 -30.09 10.43 -1.46
C MET A 1 -28.88 10.01 -0.62
N PHE A 2 -28.10 9.04 -1.10
CA PHE A 2 -26.98 8.42 -0.37
C PHE A 2 -26.00 9.44 0.25
N LEU A 3 -25.60 10.47 -0.50
CA LEU A 3 -24.59 11.45 -0.08
C LEU A 3 -24.98 12.32 1.13
N ARG A 4 -26.27 12.47 1.43
CA ARG A 4 -26.75 13.30 2.56
C ARG A 4 -26.41 12.69 3.93
N GLY A 5 -26.23 11.38 3.98
CA GLY A 5 -25.89 10.63 5.20
C GLY A 5 -24.49 10.01 5.18
N LEU A 6 -23.63 10.39 4.22
CA LEU A 6 -22.30 9.83 4.12
C LEU A 6 -21.43 10.36 5.27
N ARG A 7 -21.05 9.45 6.18
CA ARG A 7 -20.24 9.78 7.36
C ARG A 7 -18.77 9.42 7.21
N PHE A 8 -18.47 8.38 6.45
CA PHE A 8 -17.11 7.84 6.33
C PHE A 8 -16.76 7.53 4.88
N VAL A 9 -15.52 7.80 4.51
CA VAL A 9 -14.91 7.36 3.24
C VAL A 9 -13.60 6.68 3.60
N VAL A 10 -13.52 5.37 3.35
CA VAL A 10 -12.31 4.57 3.63
C VAL A 10 -11.56 4.35 2.33
N ILE A 11 -10.28 4.71 2.32
CA ILE A 11 -9.38 4.59 1.18
C ILE A 11 -8.29 3.61 1.58
N ASP A 12 -8.39 2.38 1.10
CA ASP A 12 -7.42 1.33 1.36
C ASP A 12 -6.24 1.39 0.39
N GLU A 13 -5.10 0.89 0.81
CA GLU A 13 -3.84 0.85 0.07
C GLU A 13 -3.45 2.17 -0.60
N CYS A 14 -3.61 3.28 0.13
CA CYS A 14 -3.48 4.61 -0.46
C CYS A 14 -2.08 4.91 -1.04
N HIS A 15 -1.06 4.15 -0.61
CA HIS A 15 0.29 4.17 -1.18
C HIS A 15 0.39 3.78 -2.67
N TYR A 16 -0.64 3.15 -3.25
CA TYR A 16 -0.73 2.94 -4.70
C TYR A 16 -1.18 4.19 -5.45
N TYR A 17 -1.87 5.13 -4.81
CA TYR A 17 -2.45 6.31 -5.46
C TYR A 17 -1.44 7.44 -5.60
N ARG A 18 -0.41 7.22 -6.42
CA ARG A 18 0.67 8.18 -6.72
C ARG A 18 0.87 8.38 -8.21
N GLY A 19 1.63 9.41 -8.57
CA GLY A 19 1.86 9.80 -9.97
C GLY A 19 0.55 10.14 -10.69
N VAL A 20 0.49 9.87 -12.00
CA VAL A 20 -0.69 10.20 -12.84
C VAL A 20 -1.96 9.52 -12.33
N PHE A 21 -1.86 8.26 -11.89
CA PHE A 21 -2.99 7.54 -11.34
C PHE A 21 -3.49 8.21 -10.04
N GLY A 22 -2.58 8.55 -9.13
CA GLY A 22 -2.89 9.32 -7.92
C GLY A 22 -3.60 10.65 -8.21
N SER A 23 -3.14 11.40 -9.20
CA SER A 23 -3.76 12.67 -9.60
C SER A 23 -5.22 12.50 -10.06
N ASN A 24 -5.51 11.44 -10.82
CA ASN A 24 -6.89 11.12 -11.22
C ASN A 24 -7.76 10.77 -10.01
N VAL A 25 -7.26 9.95 -9.10
CA VAL A 25 -7.95 9.61 -7.84
C VAL A 25 -8.21 10.86 -7.01
N ALA A 26 -7.24 11.75 -6.88
CA ALA A 26 -7.39 13.02 -6.15
C ALA A 26 -8.53 13.88 -6.72
N MET A 27 -8.65 13.99 -8.04
CA MET A 27 -9.75 14.72 -8.67
C MET A 27 -11.12 14.12 -8.32
N VAL A 28 -11.23 12.79 -8.29
CA VAL A 28 -12.47 12.08 -7.91
C VAL A 28 -12.81 12.34 -6.45
N LEU A 29 -11.85 12.20 -5.53
CA LEU A 29 -12.06 12.40 -4.09
C LEU A 29 -12.43 13.85 -3.77
N ARG A 30 -11.74 14.82 -4.37
CA ARG A 30 -12.06 16.25 -4.23
C ARG A 30 -13.43 16.60 -4.81
N ARG A 31 -13.86 15.93 -5.89
CA ARG A 31 -15.23 16.07 -6.42
C ARG A 31 -16.26 15.49 -5.45
N LEU A 32 -15.99 14.32 -4.85
CA LEU A 32 -16.86 13.73 -3.84
C LEU A 32 -17.02 14.68 -2.64
N LEU A 33 -15.94 15.27 -2.15
CA LEU A 33 -15.98 16.28 -1.08
C LEU A 33 -16.88 17.47 -1.41
N ARG A 34 -16.76 18.04 -2.62
CA ARG A 34 -17.64 19.12 -3.08
C ARG A 34 -19.11 18.70 -3.15
N LEU A 35 -19.40 17.48 -3.61
CA LEU A 35 -20.76 16.95 -3.65
C LEU A 35 -21.33 16.72 -2.25
N CYS A 36 -20.53 16.18 -1.33
CA CYS A 36 -20.94 16.00 0.06
C CYS A 36 -21.26 17.35 0.71
N ALA A 37 -20.42 18.38 0.48
CA ALA A 37 -20.69 19.74 0.95
C ALA A 37 -22.01 20.31 0.39
N ARG A 38 -22.30 20.05 -0.89
CA ARG A 38 -23.54 20.51 -1.55
C ARG A 38 -24.80 19.83 -1.02
N TYR A 39 -24.73 18.55 -0.66
CA TYR A 39 -25.89 17.75 -0.23
C TYR A 39 -25.98 17.53 1.27
N ALA A 40 -25.02 18.05 2.04
CA ALA A 40 -24.97 17.90 3.49
C ALA A 40 -26.27 18.39 4.14
N ALA A 41 -26.70 17.68 5.18
CA ALA A 41 -27.87 18.09 5.97
C ALA A 41 -27.61 19.38 6.78
N HIS A 42 -26.34 19.66 7.11
CA HIS A 42 -25.89 20.85 7.83
C HIS A 42 -24.55 21.33 7.25
N PRO A 43 -24.26 22.65 7.20
CA PRO A 43 -23.02 23.19 6.62
C PRO A 43 -21.73 22.61 7.18
N ASP A 44 -21.73 22.23 8.45
CA ASP A 44 -20.55 21.71 9.18
C ASP A 44 -20.38 20.19 9.07
N VAL A 45 -21.34 19.50 8.44
CA VAL A 45 -21.25 18.04 8.27
C VAL A 45 -20.41 17.74 7.03
N ARG A 46 -19.30 17.05 7.24
CA ARG A 46 -18.45 16.45 6.20
C ARG A 46 -18.14 15.01 6.57
N PRO A 47 -17.97 14.11 5.58
CA PRO A 47 -17.52 12.76 5.88
C PRO A 47 -16.09 12.78 6.41
N THR A 48 -15.81 11.90 7.37
CA THR A 48 -14.45 11.60 7.82
C THR A 48 -13.77 10.69 6.80
N PHE A 49 -12.58 11.09 6.35
CA PHE A 49 -11.75 10.26 5.49
C PHE A 49 -10.79 9.44 6.35
N ILE A 50 -10.71 8.15 6.06
CA ILE A 50 -9.81 7.20 6.73
C ILE A 50 -8.94 6.57 5.65
N PHE A 51 -7.62 6.66 5.81
CA PHE A 51 -6.66 6.11 4.86
C PHE A 51 -5.94 4.93 5.50
N ALA A 52 -5.97 3.78 4.85
CA ALA A 52 -5.10 2.66 5.15
C ALA A 52 -3.99 2.60 4.10
N SER A 53 -2.76 2.34 4.56
CA SER A 53 -1.56 2.36 3.74
C SER A 53 -0.58 1.32 4.24
N ALA A 54 0.22 0.76 3.33
CA ALA A 54 1.48 0.14 3.70
C ALA A 54 2.45 1.16 4.32
N THR A 55 3.47 0.66 5.03
CA THR A 55 4.54 1.50 5.59
C THR A 55 5.21 2.29 4.47
N THR A 56 5.11 3.62 4.56
CA THR A 56 5.71 4.58 3.63
C THR A 56 6.40 5.69 4.41
N ALA A 57 7.26 6.47 3.75
CA ALA A 57 8.04 7.52 4.41
C ALA A 57 7.20 8.70 4.89
N SER A 58 6.07 9.00 4.25
CA SER A 58 5.25 10.19 4.54
C SER A 58 3.75 9.95 4.22
N PRO A 59 3.08 9.03 4.94
CA PRO A 59 1.69 8.65 4.66
C PRO A 59 0.71 9.83 4.83
N GLY A 60 0.88 10.66 5.87
CA GLY A 60 0.01 11.82 6.11
C GLY A 60 0.08 12.87 4.99
N ALA A 61 1.28 13.12 4.46
CA ALA A 61 1.48 14.06 3.36
C ALA A 61 0.80 13.57 2.07
N THR A 62 1.01 12.30 1.72
CA THR A 62 0.41 11.69 0.52
C THR A 62 -1.13 11.69 0.62
N ALA A 63 -1.68 11.34 1.79
CA ALA A 63 -3.12 11.39 2.03
C ALA A 63 -3.67 12.83 1.94
N SER A 64 -2.96 13.80 2.51
CA SER A 64 -3.33 15.22 2.44
C SER A 64 -3.37 15.73 1.00
N GLU A 65 -2.42 15.32 0.16
CA GLU A 65 -2.41 15.65 -1.27
C GLU A 65 -3.61 15.05 -2.00
N LEU A 66 -4.01 13.81 -1.70
CA LEU A 66 -5.17 13.16 -2.34
C LEU A 66 -6.47 13.95 -2.14
N ILE A 67 -6.73 14.45 -0.93
CA ILE A 67 -7.98 15.16 -0.62
C ILE A 67 -7.86 16.70 -0.63
N GLY A 68 -6.65 17.23 -0.62
CA GLY A 68 -6.39 18.68 -0.52
C GLY A 68 -6.79 19.27 0.84
N GLN A 69 -6.69 18.49 1.91
CA GLN A 69 -6.98 18.89 3.29
C GLN A 69 -5.95 18.26 4.23
N PRO A 70 -5.69 18.83 5.42
CA PRO A 70 -4.80 18.22 6.40
C PRO A 70 -5.28 16.83 6.82
N VAL A 71 -4.36 15.87 6.90
CA VAL A 71 -4.60 14.53 7.42
C VAL A 71 -3.63 14.28 8.58
N GLU A 72 -4.18 13.83 9.70
CA GLU A 72 -3.41 13.36 10.84
C GLU A 72 -2.94 11.92 10.57
N GLU A 73 -1.63 11.67 10.74
CA GLU A 73 -1.07 10.34 10.55
C GLU A 73 -1.06 9.54 11.86
N VAL A 74 -1.42 8.26 11.76
CA VAL A 74 -1.30 7.30 12.85
C VAL A 74 -0.26 6.26 12.42
N THR A 75 0.94 6.36 12.98
CA THR A 75 2.11 5.54 12.59
C THR A 75 2.58 4.59 13.68
N ASP A 76 2.09 4.76 14.91
CA ASP A 76 2.38 3.86 16.02
C ASP A 76 1.65 2.52 15.84
N ASP A 77 2.41 1.42 15.74
CA ASP A 77 1.87 0.07 15.62
C ASP A 77 1.84 -0.60 17.01
N GLY A 78 0.65 -0.66 17.60
CA GLY A 78 0.40 -1.31 18.88
C GLY A 78 0.07 -2.81 18.79
N SER A 79 0.20 -3.44 17.62
CA SER A 79 -0.14 -4.86 17.44
C SER A 79 0.87 -5.78 18.14
N PRO A 80 0.45 -6.95 18.68
CA PRO A 80 1.37 -7.90 19.30
C PRO A 80 2.41 -8.42 18.29
N GLN A 81 3.69 -8.27 18.63
CA GLN A 81 4.80 -8.75 17.79
C GLN A 81 5.46 -9.98 18.43
N GLY A 82 5.45 -11.10 17.71
CA GLY A 82 6.26 -12.27 18.05
C GLY A 82 7.70 -12.13 17.55
N ALA A 83 8.63 -12.91 18.11
CA ALA A 83 10.01 -12.95 17.62
C ALA A 83 10.04 -13.33 16.12
N ARG A 84 10.72 -12.50 15.31
CA ARG A 84 10.88 -12.70 13.87
C ARG A 84 12.35 -12.70 13.52
N THR A 85 12.81 -13.75 12.83
CA THR A 85 14.15 -13.80 12.25
C THR A 85 14.08 -13.43 10.78
N VAL A 86 14.78 -12.37 10.38
CA VAL A 86 14.96 -11.98 8.97
C VAL A 86 16.39 -12.31 8.57
N ALA A 87 16.56 -13.03 7.46
CA ALA A 87 17.87 -13.40 6.94
C ALA A 87 18.00 -12.97 5.47
N LEU A 88 19.16 -12.43 5.13
CA LEU A 88 19.57 -12.23 3.74
C LEU A 88 20.44 -13.42 3.32
N TRP A 89 20.11 -14.04 2.19
CA TRP A 89 20.80 -15.23 1.72
C TRP A 89 21.35 -15.02 0.30
N GLU A 90 22.66 -15.20 0.15
CA GLU A 90 23.31 -15.29 -1.15
C GLU A 90 23.47 -16.77 -1.54
N PRO A 91 22.82 -17.25 -2.61
CA PRO A 91 22.94 -18.64 -3.05
C PRO A 91 24.31 -18.93 -3.67
N ALA A 92 24.78 -20.17 -3.52
CA ALA A 92 26.00 -20.62 -4.16
C ALA A 92 25.90 -20.52 -5.69
N LEU A 93 26.88 -19.86 -6.30
CA LEU A 93 26.98 -19.70 -7.74
C LEU A 93 27.45 -21.01 -8.39
N ARG A 94 26.64 -21.52 -9.30
CA ARG A 94 26.96 -22.67 -10.14
C ARG A 94 27.89 -22.21 -11.27
N ARG A 95 29.01 -22.92 -11.47
CA ARG A 95 29.99 -22.63 -12.52
C ARG A 95 29.64 -23.25 -13.87
N ASP A 96 28.72 -24.21 -13.86
CA ASP A 96 28.31 -25.03 -14.99
C ASP A 96 27.00 -24.56 -15.64
N LEU A 97 26.39 -23.50 -15.11
CA LEU A 97 25.17 -22.90 -15.66
C LEU A 97 25.32 -21.38 -15.73
N THR A 98 24.94 -20.82 -16.87
CA THR A 98 24.84 -19.37 -17.08
C THR A 98 23.38 -18.97 -16.91
N GLY A 99 23.13 -18.01 -16.02
CA GLY A 99 21.84 -17.34 -15.85
C GLY A 99 21.55 -16.35 -16.98
N GLU A 100 20.39 -15.69 -16.88
CA GLU A 100 19.98 -14.69 -17.88
C GLU A 100 20.96 -13.52 -17.96
N ASN A 101 21.08 -12.93 -19.15
CA ASN A 101 21.99 -11.80 -19.44
C ASN A 101 23.48 -12.07 -19.10
N GLY A 102 23.92 -13.33 -19.13
CA GLY A 102 25.30 -13.71 -18.82
C GLY A 102 25.63 -13.75 -17.33
N ALA A 103 24.63 -13.63 -16.46
CA ALA A 103 24.82 -13.77 -15.02
C ALA A 103 25.28 -15.19 -14.65
N ARG A 104 25.99 -15.35 -13.52
CA ARG A 104 26.28 -16.70 -12.97
C ARG A 104 24.99 -17.28 -12.40
N TYR A 105 24.68 -18.54 -12.71
CA TYR A 105 23.46 -19.15 -12.22
C TYR A 105 23.52 -19.36 -10.70
N ALA A 106 22.55 -18.79 -9.99
CA ALA A 106 22.32 -19.01 -8.58
C ALA A 106 21.36 -20.19 -8.40
N ALA A 107 21.80 -21.26 -7.73
CA ALA A 107 20.89 -22.35 -7.40
C ALA A 107 19.79 -21.85 -6.43
N PRO A 108 18.51 -22.21 -6.63
CA PRO A 108 17.46 -21.82 -5.69
C PRO A 108 17.76 -22.41 -4.31
N PRO A 109 17.41 -21.69 -3.22
CA PRO A 109 17.62 -22.20 -1.87
C PRO A 109 16.83 -23.50 -1.68
N VAL A 110 17.53 -24.58 -1.29
CA VAL A 110 16.90 -25.82 -0.87
C VAL A 110 16.55 -25.68 0.61
N LEU A 111 15.38 -25.15 0.90
CA LEU A 111 14.86 -25.11 2.27
C LEU A 111 14.33 -26.50 2.65
N ARG A 112 14.99 -27.16 3.61
CA ARG A 112 14.43 -28.33 4.29
C ARG A 112 13.27 -27.87 5.16
N ARG A 113 12.06 -28.38 4.90
CA ARG A 113 10.81 -27.97 5.57
C ARG A 113 10.88 -28.15 7.09
N HIS A 114 11.00 -27.05 7.80
CA HIS A 114 10.51 -26.89 9.17
C HIS A 114 9.80 -25.53 9.24
N GLY A 115 8.47 -25.50 9.33
CA GLY A 115 7.66 -24.27 9.44
C GLY A 115 6.92 -23.82 8.15
N SER A 116 6.11 -22.77 8.30
CA SER A 116 5.38 -22.10 7.21
C SER A 116 6.27 -21.03 6.57
N TRP A 117 6.68 -21.25 5.32
CA TRP A 117 7.56 -20.33 4.57
C TRP A 117 6.80 -19.66 3.44
N LEU A 118 6.99 -18.35 3.30
CA LEU A 118 6.64 -17.59 2.09
C LEU A 118 7.89 -17.46 1.23
N ILE A 119 7.86 -18.00 0.01
CA ILE A 119 8.95 -17.86 -0.97
C ILE A 119 8.48 -16.89 -2.05
N TRP A 120 9.14 -15.74 -2.15
CA TRP A 120 8.88 -14.77 -3.20
C TRP A 120 9.82 -15.01 -4.39
N SER A 121 9.27 -15.00 -5.59
CA SER A 121 10.03 -15.00 -6.84
C SER A 121 9.51 -13.86 -7.71
N PRO A 122 10.39 -13.04 -8.33
CA PRO A 122 9.97 -11.96 -9.22
C PRO A 122 9.16 -12.45 -10.43
N ARG A 123 9.25 -13.76 -10.76
CA ARG A 123 8.52 -14.37 -11.87
C ARG A 123 7.18 -14.92 -11.40
N ALA A 124 6.17 -14.05 -11.39
CA ALA A 124 4.81 -14.53 -11.58
C ALA A 124 4.64 -14.92 -13.05
N ARG A 125 4.48 -16.20 -13.38
CA ARG A 125 3.87 -16.55 -14.67
C ARG A 125 2.41 -16.12 -14.57
N ALA A 126 2.09 -14.96 -15.10
CA ALA A 126 0.73 -14.67 -15.53
C ALA A 126 0.36 -15.74 -16.56
N ARG A 127 -0.64 -16.57 -16.24
CA ARG A 127 -1.39 -17.31 -17.24
C ARG A 127 -2.49 -16.40 -17.77
#